data_AF-Q1RIW3-F1
#
_entry.id   AF-Q1RIW3-F1
#
_cell.length_a   1.000
_cell.length_b   1.000
_cell.length_c   1.000
_cell.angle_alpha   90.00
_cell.angle_beta   90.00
_cell.angle_gamma   90.00
#
_symmetry.space_group_name_H-M   'P 1'
#
loop_
_entity.id
_entity.type
_entity.pdbx_description
1 polymer ?
#
loop_
_entity_poly.entity_id
_entity_poly.type
_entity_poly.pdbx_seq_one_letter_code
_entity_poly.pdbx_strand_id
1 'polypeptide(L)' 'MILPYKGIKPNINKIAYIAPSSSIIGDVKIGSNSSIWFNTVLRGDVESIKLLLFVII' A
#
# COMPACT_ATOMS: atom_id res chain seq x y z
N MET A 1 -1.72 -1.06 9.57
CA MET A 1 -2.49 0.21 9.64
C MET A 1 -2.52 0.89 8.27
N ILE A 2 -3.69 1.40 7.86
CA ILE A 2 -3.89 2.10 6.57
C ILE A 2 -4.38 3.51 6.88
N LEU A 3 -3.63 4.55 6.47
CA LEU A 3 -3.92 5.94 6.83
C LEU A 3 -4.01 6.88 5.63
N PRO A 4 -4.91 7.87 5.65
CA PRO A 4 -4.87 8.99 4.72
C PRO A 4 -3.70 9.94 5.01
N TYR A 5 -3.25 10.66 3.99
CA TYR A 5 -2.39 11.83 4.11
C TYR A 5 -2.92 12.96 3.22
N LYS A 6 -3.11 14.16 3.79
CA LYS A 6 -3.71 15.33 3.10
C LYS A 6 -5.00 15.01 2.32
N GLY A 7 -5.83 14.11 2.86
CA GLY A 7 -7.09 13.67 2.24
C GLY A 7 -6.96 12.53 1.21
N ILE A 8 -5.74 12.16 0.81
CA ILE A 8 -5.48 11.05 -0.11
C ILE A 8 -5.35 9.75 0.68
N LYS A 9 -6.11 8.72 0.29
CA LYS A 9 -6.08 7.38 0.88
C LYS A 9 -5.39 6.38 -0.06
N PRO A 10 -4.70 5.37 0.48
CA PRO A 10 -4.18 4.28 -0.34
C PRO A 10 -5.28 3.60 -1.15
N ASN A 11 -4.98 3.31 -2.42
CA ASN A 11 -5.83 2.50 -3.30
C ASN A 11 -5.27 1.08 -3.33
N ILE A 12 -5.96 0.16 -2.68
CA ILE A 12 -5.52 -1.22 -2.54
C ILE A 12 -6.50 -2.13 -3.26
N ASN A 13 -5.99 -2.94 -4.19
CA ASN A 13 -6.81 -3.94 -4.84
C ASN A 13 -7.31 -4.99 -3.81
N LYS A 14 -8.58 -5.39 -3.91
CA LYS A 14 -9.24 -6.31 -2.96
C LYS A 14 -8.56 -7.68 -2.85
N ILE A 15 -7.87 -8.13 -3.90
CA ILE A 15 -7.17 -9.42 -3.91
C ILE A 15 -5.69 -9.31 -3.51
N ALA A 16 -5.18 -8.12 -3.21
CA ALA A 16 -3.84 -7.97 -2.65
C ALA A 16 -3.82 -8.43 -1.19
N TYR A 17 -2.77 -9.15 -0.79
CA TYR A 17 -2.57 -9.53 0.60
C TYR A 17 -1.89 -8.39 1.36
N ILE A 18 -2.47 -7.97 2.49
CA ILE A 18 -1.92 -6.93 3.37
C ILE A 18 -1.75 -7.51 4.77
N ALA A 19 -0.51 -7.71 5.20
CA ALA A 19 -0.22 -8.19 6.55
C ALA A 19 -0.72 -7.19 7.61
N PRO A 20 -1.30 -7.66 8.74
CA PRO A 20 -1.86 -6.77 9.77
C PRO A 20 -0.89 -5.72 10.34
N SER A 21 0.39 -6.07 10.48
CA SER A 21 1.42 -5.16 11.02
C SER A 21 2.05 -4.21 9.98
N SER A 22 1.68 -4.33 8.70
CA SER A 22 2.16 -3.39 7.67
C SER A 22 1.57 -1.99 7.87
N SER A 23 2.25 -0.95 7.38
CA SER A 23 1.76 0.43 7.40
C SER A 23 1.74 1.01 5.99
N ILE A 24 0.58 1.49 5.54
CA ILE A 24 0.39 2.04 4.19
C ILE A 24 -0.27 3.41 4.30
N ILE A 25 0.41 4.45 3.84
CA ILE A 25 0.06 5.85 4.12
C ILE A 25 0.12 6.68 2.84
N GLY A 26 -0.93 7.48 2.59
CA GLY A 26 -0.94 8.48 1.51
C GLY A 26 -1.23 7.93 0.10
N ASP A 27 -0.60 8.50 -0.93
CA ASP A 27 -0.78 8.14 -2.33
C ASP A 27 -0.01 6.85 -2.68
N VAL A 28 -0.57 5.73 -2.24
CA VAL A 28 -0.05 4.39 -2.54
C VAL A 28 -1.10 3.62 -3.33
N LYS A 29 -0.69 3.06 -4.48
CA LYS A 29 -1.53 2.22 -5.34
C LYS A 29 -0.95 0.81 -5.37
N ILE A 30 -1.73 -0.17 -4.94
CA ILE A 30 -1.36 -1.59 -4.89
C ILE A 30 -2.20 -2.36 -5.88
N GLY A 31 -1.56 -2.89 -6.94
CA GLY A 31 -2.21 -3.71 -7.95
C GLY A 31 -2.54 -5.13 -7.48
N SER A 32 -3.32 -5.84 -8.29
CA SER A 32 -3.80 -7.19 -8.01
C SER A 32 -2.67 -8.21 -7.83
N ASN A 33 -2.94 -9.25 -7.05
CA ASN A 33 -2.00 -10.33 -6.71
C ASN A 33 -0.69 -9.86 -6.06
N SER A 34 -0.62 -8.61 -5.59
CA SER A 34 0.52 -8.12 -4.82
C SER A 34 0.38 -8.50 -3.35
N SER A 35 1.51 -8.62 -2.65
CA SER A 35 1.57 -9.04 -1.25
C SER A 35 2.45 -8.10 -0.45
N ILE A 36 1.91 -7.49 0.60
CA ILE A 36 2.65 -6.64 1.56
C ILE A 36 2.77 -7.40 2.87
N TRP A 37 4.00 -7.70 3.27
CA TRP A 37 4.30 -8.54 4.41
C TRP A 37 4.52 -7.74 5.70
N PHE A 38 4.74 -8.48 6.78
CA PHE A 38 4.77 -7.96 8.14
C PHE A 38 5.81 -6.84 8.29
N ASN A 39 5.40 -5.77 8.96
CA ASN A 39 6.23 -4.63 9.33
C ASN A 39 6.73 -3.77 8.15
N THR A 40 6.30 -4.05 6.92
CA THR A 40 6.56 -3.20 5.76
C THR A 40 5.89 -1.83 5.92
N VAL A 41 6.61 -0.76 5.56
CA VAL A 41 6.10 0.61 5.56
C VAL A 41 6.13 1.19 4.14
N LEU A 42 4.95 1.46 3.58
CA LEU A 42 4.78 2.19 2.33
C LEU A 42 4.21 3.58 2.64
N ARG A 43 4.99 4.61 2.40
CA ARG A 43 4.62 6.00 2.69
C ARG A 43 4.74 6.86 1.44
N GLY A 44 3.62 7.09 0.78
CA GLY A 44 3.48 7.95 -0.39
C GLY A 44 3.00 9.35 0.00
N ASP A 45 3.78 10.07 0.81
CA ASP A 45 3.41 11.39 1.34
C ASP A 45 4.14 12.57 0.68
N VAL A 46 5.27 12.32 0.01
CA VAL A 46 5.95 13.29 -0.87
C VAL A 46 5.63 12.97 -2.33
N GLU A 47 5.89 11.74 -2.74
CA GLU A 47 5.64 11.24 -4.09
C GLU A 47 4.77 9.97 -4.07
N SER A 48 4.12 9.70 -5.19
CA SER A 48 3.24 8.53 -5.32
C SER A 48 4.03 7.21 -5.39
N ILE A 49 3.50 6.15 -4.76
CA ILE A 49 4.02 4.78 -4.89
C ILE A 49 3.02 3.97 -5.71
N LYS A 50 3.50 3.30 -6.77
CA LYS A 50 2.65 2.46 -7.63
C LYS A 50 3.24 1.08 -7.80
N LEU A 51 2.58 0.09 -7.21
CA LEU A 51 2.86 -1.33 -7.45
C LEU A 51 1.93 -1.82 -8.56
N LEU A 52 2.51 -2.47 -9.56
CA LEU A 52 1.78 -3.08 -10.66
C LEU A 52 1.22 -4.45 -10.23
N LEU A 53 1.31 -5.47 -11.07
CA LEU A 53 0.74 -6.79 -10.81
C LEU A 53 1.80 -7.73 -10.22
N PHE A 54 1.42 -8.60 -9.28
CA PHE A 54 2.29 -9.65 -8.70
C PHE A 54 3.55 -9.16 -7.96
N VAL A 55 3.51 -7.98 -7.34
CA VAL A 55 4.66 -7.46 -6.58
C VAL A 55 4.61 -7.93 -5.13
N ILE A 56 5.76 -8.31 -4.57
CA ILE A 56 5.90 -8.75 -3.17
C ILE A 56 6.86 -7.82 -2.44
N ILE A 57 6.43 -7.30 -1.28
CA ILE A 57 7.22 -6.43 -0.40
C ILE A 57 7.16 -6.94 1.03
#